data_AF-A0A0P9D1I6-F1
#
_entry.id   AF-A0A0P9D1I6-F1
#
_cell.length_a   1.000
_cell.length_b   1.000
_cell.length_c   1.000
_cell.angle_alpha   90.00
_cell.angle_beta   90.00
_cell.angle_gamma   90.00
#
_symmetry.space_group_name_H-M   'P 1'
#
loop_
_entity.id
_entity.type
_entity.pdbx_description
1 polymer ?
#
loop_
_entity_poly.entity_id
_entity_poly.type
_entity_poly.pdbx_seq_one_letter_code
_entity_poly.pdbx_strand_id
1 'polypeptide(L)' 'GQGPPGRDAASYVLGRFTRDEEAALPEVHGRVADAVELIIREGFARAMNNYNGTGKAPRE' A
#
# COMPACT_ATOMS: atom_id res chain seq x y z
N GLY A 1 -4.69 3.61 -6.23
CA GLY A 1 -6.17 3.55 -6.25
C GLY A 1 -6.64 3.46 -7.68
N GLN A 2 -7.93 3.16 -7.90
CA GLN A 2 -8.56 3.46 -9.18
C GLN A 2 -9.01 4.91 -9.17
N GLY A 3 -8.85 5.62 -10.28
CA GLY A 3 -9.38 6.97 -10.42
C GLY A 3 -10.91 6.98 -10.29
N PRO A 4 -11.51 8.13 -9.98
CA PRO A 4 -12.96 8.25 -9.91
C PRO A 4 -13.62 7.81 -11.24
N PRO A 5 -14.84 7.25 -11.19
CA PRO A 5 -15.55 6.80 -12.39
C PRO A 5 -15.61 7.89 -13.46
N GLY A 6 -15.29 7.55 -14.71
CA GLY A 6 -15.29 8.49 -15.83
C GLY A 6 -14.04 9.36 -15.96
N ARG A 7 -13.06 9.26 -15.04
CA ARG A 7 -11.75 9.91 -15.20
C ARG A 7 -10.81 9.00 -15.99
N ASP A 8 -10.11 9.58 -16.97
CA ASP A 8 -9.03 8.89 -17.68
C ASP A 8 -7.94 8.40 -16.71
N ALA A 9 -7.51 7.15 -16.88
CA ALA A 9 -6.60 6.49 -15.95
C ALA A 9 -5.21 7.15 -15.93
N ALA A 10 -4.69 7.54 -17.10
CA ALA A 10 -3.40 8.22 -17.21
C ALA A 10 -3.44 9.56 -16.47
N SER A 11 -4.51 10.33 -16.67
CA SER A 11 -4.74 11.62 -16.01
C SER A 11 -4.91 11.52 -14.50
N TYR A 12 -5.33 10.36 -13.99
CA TYR A 12 -5.43 10.11 -12.55
C TYR A 12 -4.06 9.76 -11.95
N VAL A 13 -3.33 8.81 -12.53
CA VAL A 13 -2.04 8.34 -11.98
C VAL A 13 -0.90 9.35 -12.12
N LEU A 14 -0.97 10.23 -13.13
CA LEU A 14 -0.01 11.33 -13.31
C LEU A 14 -0.42 12.61 -12.58
N GLY A 15 -1.61 12.61 -11.94
CA GLY A 15 -2.08 13.71 -11.12
C GLY A 15 -1.33 13.78 -9.79
N ARG A 16 -1.39 14.95 -9.14
CA ARG A 16 -0.93 15.09 -7.76
C ARG A 16 -1.92 14.43 -6.80
N PHE A 17 -1.40 13.95 -5.68
CA PHE A 17 -2.23 13.56 -4.55
C PHE A 17 -2.96 14.78 -3.97
N THR A 18 -4.14 14.55 -3.40
CA THR A 18 -4.83 15.53 -2.55
C THR A 18 -4.12 15.65 -1.20
N ARG A 19 -4.37 16.73 -0.44
CA ARG A 19 -3.74 16.91 0.89
C ARG A 19 -4.04 15.75 1.84
N ASP A 20 -5.24 15.19 1.76
CA ASP A 20 -5.66 14.06 2.61
C ASP A 20 -4.94 12.77 2.20
N GLU A 21 -4.74 12.54 0.90
CA GLU A 21 -3.93 11.41 0.41
C GLU A 21 -2.45 11.59 0.75
N GLU A 22 -1.90 12.80 0.61
CA GLU A 22 -0.51 13.12 0.98
C GLU A 22 -0.26 12.87 2.47
N ALA A 23 -1.24 13.14 3.34
CA ALA A 23 -1.14 12.91 4.77
C ALA A 23 -0.94 11.42 5.12
N ALA A 24 -1.40 10.49 4.27
CA ALA A 24 -1.20 9.06 4.47
C ALA A 24 0.17 8.55 3.95
N LEU A 25 0.86 9.31 3.09
CA LEU A 25 2.11 8.85 2.46
C LEU A 25 3.23 8.50 3.46
N PRO A 26 3.49 9.24 4.55
CA PRO A 26 4.55 8.90 5.49
C PRO A 26 4.38 7.51 6.12
N GLU A 27 3.16 7.15 6.51
CA GLU A 27 2.85 5.82 7.07
C GLU A 27 3.03 4.73 6.01
N VAL A 28 2.51 4.97 4.80
CA VAL A 28 2.65 4.02 3.67
C VAL A 28 4.10 3.79 3.32
N HIS A 29 4.93 4.84 3.26
CA HIS A 29 6.36 4.72 2.97
C HIS A 29 7.09 3.88 4.01
N GLY A 30 6.81 4.10 5.31
CA GLY A 30 7.39 3.29 6.38
C GLY A 30 7.02 1.81 6.24
N ARG A 31 5.72 1.52 6.08
CA ARG A 31 5.23 0.14 5.90
C ARG A 31 5.84 -0.54 4.66
N VAL A 32 6.02 0.20 3.56
CA VAL A 32 6.66 -0.33 2.34
C VAL A 32 8.14 -0.62 2.56
N ALA A 33 8.87 0.26 3.26
CA ALA A 33 10.28 0.04 3.57
C ALA A 33 10.47 -1.26 4.38
N ASP A 34 9.68 -1.45 5.44
CA ASP A 34 9.74 -2.65 6.28
C ASP A 34 9.34 -3.92 5.50
N ALA A 35 8.38 -3.80 4.57
CA ALA A 35 7.98 -4.91 3.71
C ALA A 35 9.07 -5.31 2.72
N VAL A 36 9.75 -4.35 2.10
CA VAL A 36 10.87 -4.60 1.19
C VAL A 36 12.04 -5.25 1.93
N GLU A 37 12.36 -4.78 3.14
CA GLU A 37 13.40 -5.40 3.97
C GLU A 37 13.06 -6.86 4.27
N LEU A 38 11.81 -7.15 4.66
CA LEU A 38 11.37 -8.51 4.96
C LEU A 38 11.37 -9.41 3.72
N ILE A 39 11.02 -8.88 2.54
CA ILE A 39 11.12 -9.61 1.27
C ILE A 39 12.57 -10.03 1.00
N ILE A 40 13.53 -9.11 1.19
CA ILE A 40 14.95 -9.37 0.95
C ILE A 40 15.49 -10.41 1.94
N ARG A 41 15.08 -10.34 3.21
CA ARG A 41 15.58 -11.20 4.29
C ARG A 41 14.95 -12.59 4.33
N GLU A 42 13.63 -12.67 4.12
CA GLU A 42 12.83 -13.86 4.43
C GLU A 42 11.94 -14.32 3.26
N GLY A 43 11.94 -13.59 2.14
CA GLY A 43 11.20 -13.93 0.92
C GLY A 43 9.73 -13.50 0.93
N PHE A 44 9.10 -13.60 -0.26
CA PHE A 44 7.75 -13.10 -0.51
C PHE A 44 6.67 -13.72 0.38
N ALA A 45 6.71 -15.03 0.64
CA ALA A 45 5.67 -15.71 1.40
C ALA A 45 5.53 -15.15 2.82
N ARG A 46 6.66 -14.95 3.51
CA ARG A 46 6.69 -14.38 4.85
C ARG A 46 6.22 -12.93 4.85
N ALA A 47 6.71 -12.13 3.90
CA ALA A 47 6.31 -10.73 3.77
C ALA A 47 4.81 -10.57 3.49
N MET A 48 4.26 -11.34 2.55
CA MET A 48 2.82 -11.30 2.24
C MET A 48 1.96 -11.68 3.46
N ASN A 49 2.33 -12.71 4.23
CA ASN A 49 1.59 -13.08 5.43
C ASN A 49 1.58 -11.95 6.49
N ASN A 50 2.66 -11.17 6.58
CA ASN A 50 2.77 -10.08 7.54
C ASN A 50 2.05 -8.79 7.07
N TYR A 51 2.08 -8.49 5.77
CA TYR A 51 1.62 -7.20 5.25
C TYR A 51 0.29 -7.24 4.48
N ASN A 52 -0.10 -8.37 3.89
CA ASN A 52 -1.35 -8.52 3.13
C ASN A 52 -2.52 -9.01 3.99
N GLY A 53 -2.24 -9.45 5.22
CA GLY A 53 -3.26 -9.80 6.19
C GLY A 53 -4.15 -8.58 6.45
N THR A 54 -5.42 -8.65 6.00
CA THR A 54 -6.45 -7.71 6.43
C THR A 54 -6.43 -7.68 7.96
N GLY A 55 -6.54 -6.53 8.61
CA GLY A 55 -6.64 -6.40 10.08
C GLY A 55 -7.88 -7.08 10.68
N LYS A 56 -8.10 -8.35 10.38
CA LYS A 56 -9.08 -9.25 10.96
C LYS A 56 -8.33 -10.14 11.92
N ALA A 57 -8.77 -10.11 13.18
CA ALA A 57 -8.35 -11.05 14.19
C ALA A 57 -8.46 -12.50 13.67
N PRO A 58 -7.62 -13.43 14.17
CA PRO A 58 -7.72 -14.84 13.82
C PRO A 58 -9.17 -15.31 13.97
N ARG A 59 -9.69 -16.01 12.97
CA ARG A 59 -10.96 -16.73 13.15
C ARG A 59 -10.65 -17.98 13.97
N GLU A 60 -11.31 -18.09 15.12
CA GLU A 60 -11.34 -19.28 15.98
C GLU A 60 -11.87 -20.51 15.23
#